data_AF-A0A2V7UJN6-F1
#
_entry.id   AF-A0A2V7UJN6-F1
#
_cell.length_a   1.000
_cell.length_b   1.000
_cell.length_c   1.000
_cell.angle_alpha   90.00
_cell.angle_beta   90.00
_cell.angle_gamma   90.00
#
_symmetry.space_group_name_H-M   'P 1'
#
loop_
_entity.id
_entity.type
_entity.pdbx_description
1 polymer ?
#
loop_
_entity_poly.entity_id
_entity_poly.type
_entity_poly.pdbx_seq_one_letter_code
_entity_poly.pdbx_strand_id
1 'polypeptide(L)'
;MDRDGWEFAQPCACRRAAGAAADLLTACRIPPRYEHCSLANFTPGNASLRAGLEKAMSYCSGYPYLGTDDEGLGLLFTGDNGVGKTHLAVAVLRELATAKGVRGQFWDFHELIREIKDSYNAETKTTELQVLEPVVEADLLLLDDLGAWKMTDWMNDTLFYILNGRYMAKRPTLITTNFQDVDVKAALAADPLRRKEFLVERIGHRLRSRLMEMCLVIRLQGDDHRQARQESNEVAVRRSRAPEP
;
A
#
# COMPACT_ATOMS: atom_id res chain seq x y z
N MET A 1 -15.22 39.37 -15.16
CA MET A 1 -15.07 40.25 -16.33
C MET A 1 -13.59 40.54 -16.49
N ASP A 2 -13.01 40.10 -17.60
CA ASP A 2 -11.68 40.55 -18.05
C ASP A 2 -11.82 41.28 -19.39
N ARG A 3 -10.78 42.03 -19.77
CA ARG A 3 -10.74 43.20 -20.66
C ARG A 3 -11.31 43.09 -22.09
N ASP A 4 -11.79 41.93 -22.54
CA ASP A 4 -12.28 41.72 -23.92
C ASP A 4 -13.78 41.40 -24.05
N GLY A 5 -14.57 41.48 -22.97
CA GLY A 5 -16.03 41.43 -23.07
C GLY A 5 -16.66 40.06 -23.37
N TRP A 6 -15.88 38.98 -23.33
CA TRP A 6 -16.38 37.61 -23.48
C TRP A 6 -16.67 36.97 -22.12
N GLU A 7 -17.90 36.49 -21.94
CA GLU A 7 -18.27 35.66 -20.78
C GLU A 7 -18.11 34.17 -21.14
N PHE A 8 -17.21 33.50 -20.42
CA PHE A 8 -17.03 32.06 -20.54
C PHE A 8 -17.65 31.35 -19.34
N ALA A 9 -18.33 30.22 -19.58
CA ALA A 9 -18.77 29.34 -18.52
C ALA A 9 -17.55 28.67 -17.87
N GLN A 10 -17.25 29.02 -16.61
CA GLN A 10 -16.23 28.32 -15.83
C GLN A 10 -16.85 27.14 -15.06
N PRO A 11 -16.14 26.02 -14.89
CA PRO A 11 -16.59 24.95 -14.03
C PRO A 11 -16.83 25.45 -12.59
N CYS A 12 -17.93 25.00 -11.97
CA CYS A 12 -18.20 25.28 -10.56
C CYS A 12 -17.01 24.84 -9.68
N ALA A 13 -16.86 25.46 -8.51
CA ALA A 13 -15.88 25.03 -7.52
C ALA A 13 -16.01 23.53 -7.19
N CYS A 14 -17.24 23.01 -7.18
CA CYS A 14 -17.53 21.58 -7.05
C CYS A 14 -16.84 20.70 -8.10
N ARG A 15 -16.94 21.08 -9.37
CA ARG A 15 -16.38 20.34 -10.50
C ARG A 15 -14.86 20.47 -10.56
N ARG A 16 -14.32 21.61 -10.12
CA ARG A 16 -12.87 21.80 -9.97
C ARG A 16 -12.30 20.93 -8.86
N ALA A 17 -12.95 20.88 -7.69
CA ALA A 17 -12.53 20.02 -6.58
C ALA A 17 -12.63 18.53 -6.94
N ALA A 18 -13.73 18.12 -7.59
CA ALA A 18 -13.90 16.75 -8.08
C ALA A 18 -12.86 16.39 -9.15
N GLY A 19 -12.53 17.31 -10.06
CA GLY A 19 -11.46 17.15 -11.04
C GLY A 19 -10.10 16.96 -10.38
N ALA A 20 -9.74 17.82 -9.42
CA ALA A 20 -8.48 17.72 -8.69
C ALA A 20 -8.35 16.38 -7.93
N ALA A 21 -9.43 15.89 -7.31
CA ALA A 21 -9.42 14.59 -6.66
C ALA A 21 -9.24 13.44 -7.65
N ALA A 22 -9.87 13.51 -8.83
CA ALA A 22 -9.68 12.51 -9.89
C ALA A 22 -8.24 12.52 -10.42
N ASP A 23 -7.67 13.70 -10.66
CA ASP A 23 -6.29 13.86 -11.12
C ASP A 23 -5.29 13.28 -10.11
N LEU A 24 -5.52 13.51 -8.81
CA LEU A 24 -4.70 12.92 -7.74
C LEU A 24 -4.80 11.39 -7.70
N LEU A 25 -6.01 10.84 -7.84
CA LEU A 25 -6.19 9.37 -7.90
C LEU A 25 -5.52 8.76 -9.13
N THR A 26 -5.56 9.43 -10.28
CA THR A 26 -4.84 9.01 -11.48
C THR A 26 -3.33 9.04 -11.24
N ALA A 27 -2.82 10.09 -10.59
CA ALA A 27 -1.40 10.20 -10.23
C ALA A 27 -0.94 9.10 -9.26
N CYS A 28 -1.86 8.51 -8.47
CA CYS A 28 -1.54 7.42 -7.56
C CYS A 28 -1.18 6.10 -8.25
N ARG A 29 -1.39 5.91 -9.56
CA ARG A 29 -1.08 4.65 -10.27
C ARG A 29 -1.71 3.40 -9.64
N ILE A 30 -2.92 3.52 -9.10
CA ILE A 30 -3.64 2.38 -8.50
C ILE A 30 -4.08 1.44 -9.62
N PRO A 31 -3.74 0.13 -9.58
CA PRO A 31 -4.17 -0.83 -10.58
C PRO A 31 -5.69 -0.91 -10.68
N PRO A 32 -6.27 -1.16 -11.88
CA PRO A 32 -7.73 -1.25 -12.08
C PRO A 32 -8.44 -2.21 -11.13
N ARG A 33 -7.76 -3.28 -10.73
CA ARG A 33 -8.26 -4.26 -9.77
C ARG A 33 -8.56 -3.65 -8.39
N TYR A 34 -7.91 -2.57 -7.98
CA TYR A 34 -8.05 -1.95 -6.66
C TYR A 34 -8.71 -0.57 -6.70
N GLU A 35 -9.14 -0.08 -7.88
CA GLU A 35 -9.81 1.21 -8.04
C GLU A 35 -11.13 1.33 -7.25
N HIS A 36 -11.74 0.21 -6.90
CA HIS A 36 -12.98 0.21 -6.12
C HIS A 36 -12.72 0.13 -4.61
N CYS A 37 -11.49 -0.10 -4.15
CA CYS A 37 -11.18 -0.25 -2.73
C CYS A 37 -11.40 1.08 -1.98
N SER A 38 -12.18 1.05 -0.90
CA SER A 38 -12.43 2.19 -0.02
C SER A 38 -12.60 1.72 1.42
N LEU A 39 -12.51 2.65 2.38
CA LEU A 39 -12.76 2.32 3.79
C LEU A 39 -14.23 1.91 4.00
N ALA A 40 -15.15 2.50 3.24
CA ALA A 40 -16.59 2.25 3.35
C ALA A 40 -17.04 0.87 2.85
N ASN A 41 -16.37 0.31 1.84
CA ASN A 41 -16.71 -1.01 1.28
C ASN A 41 -15.81 -2.15 1.78
N PHE A 42 -14.97 -1.90 2.78
CA PHE A 42 -14.28 -2.97 3.49
C PHE A 42 -15.23 -3.62 4.51
N THR A 43 -15.59 -4.88 4.31
CA THR A 43 -16.49 -5.62 5.20
C THR A 43 -15.70 -6.51 6.16
N PRO A 44 -15.49 -6.10 7.43
CA PRO A 44 -14.72 -6.89 8.38
C PRO A 44 -15.51 -8.14 8.83
N GLY A 45 -15.00 -9.32 8.50
CA GLY A 45 -15.61 -10.60 8.89
C GLY A 45 -15.39 -11.01 10.36
N ASN A 46 -14.50 -10.32 11.08
CA ASN A 46 -14.19 -10.64 12.49
C ASN A 46 -13.65 -9.41 13.25
N ALA A 47 -13.35 -9.59 14.54
CA ALA A 47 -12.84 -8.54 15.42
C ALA A 47 -11.47 -7.98 15.01
N SER A 48 -10.55 -8.83 14.52
CA SER A 48 -9.23 -8.36 14.06
C SER A 48 -9.34 -7.45 12.84
N LEU A 49 -10.16 -7.84 11.86
CA LEU A 49 -10.39 -7.02 10.66
C LEU A 49 -11.09 -5.70 11.01
N ARG A 50 -12.03 -5.72 11.96
CA ARG A 50 -12.72 -4.50 12.44
C ARG A 50 -11.73 -3.54 13.11
N ALA A 51 -10.91 -4.03 14.03
CA ALA A 51 -9.88 -3.22 14.67
C ALA A 51 -8.85 -2.68 13.66
N GLY A 52 -8.54 -3.44 12.61
CA GLY A 52 -7.71 -2.98 11.51
C GLY A 52 -8.32 -1.82 10.73
N LEU A 53 -9.61 -1.91 10.39
CA LEU A 53 -10.37 -0.84 9.74
C LEU A 53 -10.41 0.42 10.61
N GLU A 54 -10.72 0.28 11.90
CA GLU A 54 -10.77 1.41 12.85
C GLU A 54 -9.43 2.14 12.95
N LYS A 55 -8.31 1.39 13.00
CA LYS A 55 -6.97 1.97 12.98
C LYS A 55 -6.68 2.72 11.68
N ALA A 56 -7.08 2.17 10.53
CA ALA A 56 -6.92 2.82 9.24
C ALA A 56 -7.75 4.12 9.13
N MET A 57 -8.99 4.12 9.65
CA MET A 57 -9.83 5.32 9.73
C MET A 57 -9.24 6.39 10.66
N SER A 58 -8.75 5.96 11.83
CA SER A 58 -8.07 6.86 12.78
C SER A 58 -6.82 7.47 12.17
N TYR A 59 -6.05 6.68 11.39
CA TYR A 59 -4.89 7.16 10.65
C TYR A 59 -5.27 8.26 9.66
N CYS A 60 -6.28 8.04 8.82
CA CYS A 60 -6.73 9.05 7.85
C CYS A 60 -7.22 10.34 8.52
N SER A 61 -7.87 10.20 9.67
CA SER A 61 -8.39 11.33 10.43
C SER A 61 -7.29 12.17 11.07
N GLY A 62 -6.26 11.53 11.62
CA GLY A 62 -5.13 12.20 12.29
C GLY A 62 -4.01 12.68 11.37
N TYR A 63 -4.03 12.31 10.09
CA TYR A 63 -3.00 12.72 9.12
C TYR A 63 -2.94 14.25 8.93
N PRO A 64 -1.73 14.87 8.85
CA PRO A 64 -0.40 14.24 8.88
C PRO A 64 0.19 14.06 10.29
N TYR A 65 -0.42 14.63 11.32
CA TYR A 65 0.15 14.79 12.66
C TYR A 65 0.02 13.53 13.54
N LEU A 66 0.56 12.41 13.06
CA LEU A 66 0.53 11.13 13.77
C LEU A 66 1.88 10.85 14.43
N GLY A 67 1.85 10.54 15.73
CA GLY A 67 3.04 10.22 16.55
C GLY A 67 3.25 11.23 17.67
N THR A 68 4.30 11.04 18.47
CA THR A 68 4.66 11.95 19.57
C THR A 68 5.29 13.25 19.07
N ASP A 69 5.90 13.24 17.86
CA ASP A 69 6.78 14.32 17.38
C ASP A 69 6.63 14.66 15.88
N ASP A 70 5.43 14.43 15.30
CA ASP A 70 5.13 14.70 13.89
C ASP A 70 6.17 14.07 12.94
N GLU A 71 6.38 12.76 13.09
CA GLU A 71 7.44 12.00 12.41
C GLU A 71 7.03 11.49 11.02
N GLY A 72 5.80 11.76 10.58
CA GLY A 72 5.29 11.24 9.32
C GLY A 72 5.15 9.72 9.34
N LEU A 73 4.52 9.19 10.40
CA LEU A 73 4.33 7.75 10.57
C LEU A 73 3.54 7.14 9.40
N GLY A 74 4.04 6.03 8.88
CA GLY A 74 3.36 5.16 7.92
C GLY A 74 2.50 4.07 8.56
N LEU A 75 2.00 3.15 7.74
CA LEU A 75 1.28 1.96 8.19
C LEU A 75 1.93 0.71 7.64
N LEU A 76 2.10 -0.32 8.48
CA LEU A 76 2.51 -1.65 8.06
C LEU A 76 1.36 -2.63 8.27
N PHE A 77 0.70 -3.01 7.17
CA PHE A 77 -0.34 -4.04 7.16
C PHE A 77 0.28 -5.42 7.07
N THR A 78 0.07 -6.24 8.10
CA THR A 78 0.57 -7.62 8.19
C THR A 78 -0.59 -8.59 8.36
N GLY A 79 -0.43 -9.85 7.91
CA GLY A 79 -1.48 -10.85 8.00
C GLY A 79 -1.41 -11.89 6.90
N ASP A 80 -2.18 -12.97 7.01
CA ASP A 80 -2.20 -14.05 6.03
C ASP A 80 -2.79 -13.61 4.67
N ASN A 81 -2.69 -14.47 3.67
CA ASN A 81 -3.21 -14.20 2.32
C ASN A 81 -4.72 -13.99 2.35
N GLY A 82 -5.19 -13.02 1.56
CA GLY A 82 -6.62 -12.80 1.39
C GLY A 82 -7.36 -12.28 2.63
N VAL A 83 -6.69 -11.59 3.54
CA VAL A 83 -7.36 -10.90 4.67
C VAL A 83 -7.66 -9.41 4.39
N GLY A 84 -7.32 -8.92 3.19
CA GLY A 84 -7.66 -7.55 2.75
C GLY A 84 -6.64 -6.46 3.07
N LYS A 85 -5.37 -6.81 3.30
CA LYS A 85 -4.27 -5.84 3.52
C LYS A 85 -4.16 -4.78 2.41
N THR A 86 -4.03 -5.22 1.16
CA THR A 86 -3.96 -4.33 -0.01
C THR A 86 -5.21 -3.47 -0.14
N HIS A 87 -6.39 -4.01 0.15
CA HIS A 87 -7.64 -3.22 0.14
C HIS A 87 -7.55 -2.07 1.13
N LEU A 88 -7.20 -2.32 2.39
CA LEU A 88 -7.09 -1.26 3.40
C LEU A 88 -5.99 -0.27 3.07
N ALA A 89 -4.82 -0.73 2.60
CA ALA A 89 -3.73 0.16 2.21
C ALA A 89 -4.15 1.10 1.07
N VAL A 90 -4.77 0.55 0.01
CA VAL A 90 -5.28 1.34 -1.13
C VAL A 90 -6.41 2.27 -0.68
N ALA A 91 -7.30 1.80 0.20
CA ALA A 91 -8.35 2.63 0.75
C ALA A 91 -7.81 3.85 1.51
N VAL A 92 -6.75 3.67 2.32
CA VAL A 92 -6.06 4.77 3.02
C VAL A 92 -5.42 5.73 2.01
N LEU A 93 -4.68 5.20 1.02
CA LEU A 93 -4.06 6.01 -0.03
C LEU A 93 -5.09 6.89 -0.75
N ARG A 94 -6.23 6.29 -1.13
CA ARG A 94 -7.31 6.99 -1.81
C ARG A 94 -7.96 8.04 -0.92
N GLU A 95 -8.28 7.69 0.33
CA GLU A 95 -8.88 8.62 1.28
C GLU A 95 -8.00 9.85 1.48
N LEU A 96 -6.70 9.67 1.65
CA LEU A 96 -5.76 10.79 1.80
C LEU A 96 -5.62 11.61 0.52
N ALA A 97 -5.61 10.98 -0.65
CA ALA A 97 -5.60 11.69 -1.92
C ALA A 97 -6.87 12.54 -2.11
N THR A 98 -8.06 11.97 -1.88
CA THR A 98 -9.32 12.64 -2.18
C THR A 98 -9.77 13.62 -1.09
N ALA A 99 -9.60 13.25 0.19
CA ALA A 99 -10.10 14.05 1.31
C ALA A 99 -9.07 15.05 1.84
N LYS A 100 -7.77 14.77 1.66
CA LYS A 100 -6.67 15.61 2.17
C LYS A 100 -5.80 16.22 1.06
N GLY A 101 -6.02 15.86 -0.20
CA GLY A 101 -5.26 16.39 -1.34
C GLY A 101 -3.82 15.87 -1.43
N VAL A 102 -3.50 14.75 -0.77
CA VAL A 102 -2.15 14.20 -0.70
C VAL A 102 -1.75 13.56 -2.02
N ARG A 103 -0.53 13.85 -2.50
CA ARG A 103 0.02 13.22 -3.72
C ARG A 103 0.64 11.88 -3.35
N GLY A 104 -0.14 10.83 -3.56
CA GLY A 104 0.28 9.47 -3.30
C GLY A 104 0.81 8.74 -4.53
N GLN A 105 1.57 7.65 -4.33
CA GLN A 105 1.90 6.67 -5.36
C GLN A 105 1.72 5.24 -4.84
N PHE A 106 1.14 4.37 -5.68
CA PHE A 106 1.07 2.92 -5.49
C PHE A 106 2.16 2.25 -6.31
N TRP A 107 2.84 1.29 -5.68
CA TRP A 107 3.76 0.38 -6.34
C TRP A 107 3.59 -1.03 -5.79
N ASP A 108 3.40 -1.99 -6.69
CA ASP A 108 3.76 -3.37 -6.37
C ASP A 108 5.29 -3.44 -6.23
N PHE A 109 5.79 -4.02 -5.14
CA PHE A 109 7.22 -4.02 -4.87
C PHE A 109 8.04 -4.69 -5.98
N HIS A 110 7.51 -5.75 -6.60
CA HIS A 110 8.21 -6.46 -7.68
C HIS A 110 8.23 -5.68 -8.97
N GLU A 111 7.13 -5.00 -9.29
CA GLU A 111 7.05 -4.11 -10.44
C GLU A 111 8.02 -2.93 -10.30
N LEU A 112 8.07 -2.29 -9.12
CA LEU A 112 9.02 -1.22 -8.83
C LEU A 112 10.47 -1.68 -9.03
N ILE A 113 10.83 -2.82 -8.45
CA ILE A 113 12.17 -3.39 -8.60
C ILE A 113 12.49 -3.70 -10.05
N ARG A 114 11.52 -4.21 -10.82
CA ARG A 114 11.71 -4.48 -12.24
C ARG A 114 11.93 -3.19 -13.02
N GLU A 115 11.13 -2.16 -12.80
CA GLU A 115 11.27 -0.87 -13.48
C GLU A 115 12.62 -0.20 -13.19
N ILE A 116 13.09 -0.27 -11.94
CA ILE A 116 14.43 0.19 -11.55
C ILE A 116 15.51 -0.61 -12.30
N LYS A 117 15.39 -1.95 -12.37
CA LYS A 117 16.35 -2.79 -13.11
C LYS A 117 16.34 -2.53 -14.61
N ASP A 118 15.16 -2.36 -15.21
CA ASP A 118 15.01 -2.15 -16.65
C ASP A 118 15.48 -0.75 -17.05
N SER A 119 15.46 0.22 -16.11
CA SER A 119 16.08 1.54 -16.30
C SER A 119 17.61 1.48 -16.34
N TYR A 120 18.23 0.34 -16.01
CA TYR A 120 19.67 0.18 -15.97
C TYR A 120 20.24 0.10 -17.39
N ASN A 121 20.71 1.23 -17.88
CA ASN A 121 21.56 1.29 -19.07
C ASN A 121 23.02 1.37 -18.62
N ALA A 122 23.89 0.49 -19.11
CA ALA A 122 25.28 0.39 -18.66
C ALA A 122 26.09 1.69 -18.86
N GLU A 123 25.59 2.61 -19.69
CA GLU A 123 26.27 3.86 -20.06
C GLU A 123 25.90 5.07 -19.17
N THR A 124 24.77 5.09 -18.43
CA THR A 124 24.35 6.27 -17.67
C THR A 124 23.59 5.94 -16.37
N LYS A 125 24.15 6.31 -15.20
CA LYS A 125 23.49 6.21 -13.88
C LYS A 125 22.26 7.13 -13.72
N THR A 126 22.06 8.07 -14.65
CA THR A 126 20.99 9.07 -14.59
C THR A 126 19.60 8.45 -14.73
N THR A 127 19.46 7.33 -15.44
CA THR A 127 18.15 6.70 -15.71
C THR A 127 17.56 5.99 -14.49
N GLU A 128 18.40 5.42 -13.62
CA GLU A 128 17.96 4.80 -12.36
C GLU A 128 17.38 5.83 -11.39
N LEU A 129 18.09 6.95 -11.23
CA LEU A 129 17.66 8.05 -10.35
C LEU A 129 16.32 8.63 -10.81
N GLN A 130 16.05 8.67 -12.12
CA GLN A 130 14.76 9.15 -12.66
C GLN A 130 13.57 8.29 -12.23
N VAL A 131 13.77 6.99 -11.96
CA VAL A 131 12.71 6.10 -11.43
C VAL A 131 12.65 6.19 -9.91
N LEU A 132 13.80 6.24 -9.24
CA LEU A 132 13.88 6.27 -7.77
C LEU A 132 13.41 7.59 -7.16
N GLU A 133 13.80 8.74 -7.72
CA GLU A 133 13.48 10.06 -7.15
C GLU A 133 11.97 10.25 -6.95
N PRO A 134 11.09 10.03 -7.94
CA PRO A 134 9.65 10.16 -7.73
C PRO A 134 9.12 9.30 -6.59
N VAL A 135 9.66 8.08 -6.42
CA VAL A 135 9.25 7.12 -5.38
C VAL A 135 9.73 7.56 -3.99
N VAL A 136 10.96 8.05 -3.89
CA VAL A 136 11.52 8.61 -2.65
C VAL A 136 10.83 9.93 -2.29
N GLU A 137 10.43 10.71 -3.29
CA GLU A 137 9.91 12.05 -3.10
C GLU A 137 8.39 12.15 -2.95
N ALA A 138 7.65 11.10 -3.29
CA ALA A 138 6.20 11.09 -3.11
C ALA A 138 5.79 11.44 -1.67
N ASP A 139 4.79 12.32 -1.51
CA ASP A 139 4.27 12.71 -0.18
C ASP A 139 3.76 11.49 0.60
N LEU A 140 3.16 10.53 -0.12
CA LEU A 140 2.73 9.24 0.42
C LEU A 140 3.09 8.13 -0.58
N LEU A 141 3.71 7.06 -0.08
CA LEU A 141 4.04 5.88 -0.89
C LEU A 141 3.31 4.66 -0.34
N LEU A 142 2.70 3.88 -1.21
CA LEU A 142 2.20 2.55 -0.90
C LEU A 142 3.06 1.52 -1.62
N LEU A 143 3.74 0.67 -0.85
CA LEU A 143 4.48 -0.51 -1.32
C LEU A 143 3.69 -1.78 -1.00
N ASP A 144 3.12 -2.40 -2.02
CA ASP A 144 2.32 -3.61 -1.89
C ASP A 144 3.20 -4.88 -1.99
N ASP A 145 2.79 -5.90 -1.24
CA ASP A 145 3.30 -7.27 -1.22
C ASP A 145 4.80 -7.41 -0.88
N LEU A 146 5.27 -6.62 0.10
CA LEU A 146 6.66 -6.67 0.55
C LEU A 146 7.04 -8.04 1.11
N GLY A 147 8.15 -8.57 0.60
CA GLY A 147 8.76 -9.83 1.05
C GLY A 147 8.15 -11.08 0.43
N ALA A 148 7.16 -10.95 -0.48
CA ALA A 148 6.52 -12.09 -1.15
C ALA A 148 7.53 -12.98 -1.90
N TRP A 149 8.65 -12.41 -2.35
CA TRP A 149 9.73 -13.16 -3.00
C TRP A 149 10.98 -13.18 -2.12
N LYS A 150 11.90 -14.09 -2.45
CA LYS A 150 13.21 -14.12 -1.82
C LYS A 150 13.99 -12.85 -2.22
N MET A 151 14.26 -12.00 -1.24
CA MET A 151 15.02 -10.76 -1.45
C MET A 151 16.47 -11.09 -1.79
N THR A 152 17.00 -10.49 -2.86
CA THR A 152 18.45 -10.47 -3.12
C THR A 152 19.09 -9.31 -2.35
N ASP A 153 20.40 -9.34 -2.15
CA ASP A 153 21.12 -8.25 -1.46
C ASP A 153 20.86 -6.90 -2.13
N TRP A 154 20.95 -6.84 -3.45
CA TRP A 154 20.61 -5.63 -4.21
C TRP A 154 19.17 -5.15 -3.97
N MET A 155 18.16 -6.03 -3.87
CA MET A 155 16.78 -5.63 -3.60
C MET A 155 16.64 -5.05 -2.18
N ASN A 156 17.34 -5.65 -1.20
CA ASN A 156 17.38 -5.16 0.17
C ASN A 156 18.04 -3.78 0.24
N ASP A 157 19.14 -3.58 -0.48
CA ASP A 157 19.85 -2.30 -0.52
C ASP A 157 19.01 -1.20 -1.19
N THR A 158 18.36 -1.50 -2.32
CA THR A 158 17.44 -0.58 -3.00
C THR A 158 16.26 -0.22 -2.10
N LEU A 159 15.62 -1.21 -1.46
CA LEU A 159 14.53 -0.95 -0.52
C LEU A 159 15.01 -0.11 0.67
N PHE A 160 16.20 -0.42 1.20
CA PHE A 160 16.76 0.35 2.31
C PHE A 160 17.01 1.80 1.91
N TYR A 161 17.54 2.04 0.71
CA TYR A 161 17.71 3.39 0.17
C TYR A 161 16.38 4.15 0.10
N ILE A 162 15.34 3.54 -0.46
CA ILE A 162 14.00 4.13 -0.56
C ILE A 162 13.46 4.48 0.82
N LEU A 163 13.40 3.50 1.72
CA LEU A 163 12.83 3.70 3.06
C LEU A 163 13.65 4.69 3.88
N ASN A 164 14.98 4.71 3.73
CA ASN A 164 15.84 5.64 4.45
C ASN A 164 15.64 7.08 3.98
N GLY A 165 15.60 7.33 2.67
CA GLY A 165 15.34 8.67 2.13
C GLY A 165 13.98 9.21 2.60
N ARG A 166 12.95 8.35 2.56
CA ARG A 166 11.60 8.70 3.02
C ARG A 166 11.53 8.97 4.51
N TYR A 167 12.14 8.11 5.33
CA TYR A 167 12.22 8.28 6.77
C TYR A 167 12.93 9.59 7.15
N MET A 168 14.08 9.90 6.55
CA MET A 168 14.82 11.15 6.83
C MET A 168 14.03 12.40 6.44
N ALA A 169 13.18 12.31 5.41
CA ALA A 169 12.29 13.37 4.98
C ALA A 169 10.94 13.38 5.70
N LYS A 170 10.72 12.51 6.71
CA LYS A 170 9.43 12.33 7.40
C LYS A 170 8.26 12.07 6.44
N ARG A 171 8.51 11.32 5.35
CA ARG A 171 7.52 10.97 4.34
C ARG A 171 6.87 9.61 4.67
N PRO A 172 5.57 9.58 4.98
CA PRO A 172 4.89 8.35 5.37
C PRO A 172 4.89 7.30 4.27
N THR A 173 4.97 6.03 4.67
CA THR A 173 4.95 4.88 3.77
C THR A 173 3.95 3.84 4.26
N LEU A 174 2.98 3.50 3.41
CA LEU A 174 2.05 2.39 3.59
C LEU A 174 2.69 1.13 3.01
N ILE A 175 2.68 0.05 3.75
CA ILE A 175 3.33 -1.20 3.33
C ILE A 175 2.39 -2.34 3.62
N THR A 176 2.27 -3.29 2.69
CA THR A 176 1.59 -4.56 2.95
C THR A 176 2.58 -5.71 2.90
N THR A 177 2.39 -6.72 3.74
CA THR A 177 3.20 -7.93 3.72
C THR A 177 2.41 -9.14 4.23
N ASN A 178 2.64 -10.30 3.61
CA ASN A 178 2.07 -11.57 4.08
C ASN A 178 2.84 -12.16 5.27
N PHE A 179 3.97 -11.56 5.66
CA PHE A 179 4.84 -12.07 6.70
C PHE A 179 4.56 -11.38 8.02
N GLN A 180 4.39 -12.18 9.07
CA GLN A 180 4.17 -11.64 10.40
C GLN A 180 5.46 -11.07 10.96
N ASP A 181 5.34 -9.97 11.69
CA ASP A 181 6.41 -9.43 12.52
C ASP A 181 6.27 -9.94 13.97
N VAL A 182 7.06 -10.96 14.30
CA VAL A 182 7.09 -11.62 15.62
C VAL A 182 8.52 -11.86 16.06
N ASP A 183 8.70 -12.11 17.37
CA ASP A 183 9.98 -12.59 17.88
C ASP A 183 10.24 -14.02 17.37
N VAL A 184 11.27 -14.14 16.53
CA VAL A 184 11.67 -15.40 15.90
C VAL A 184 12.05 -16.46 16.94
N LYS A 185 12.70 -16.08 18.04
CA LYS A 185 13.11 -17.03 19.09
C LYS A 185 11.88 -17.59 19.81
N ALA A 186 10.96 -16.71 20.18
CA ALA A 186 9.71 -17.13 20.81
C ALA A 186 8.88 -18.02 19.88
N ALA A 187 8.80 -17.67 18.60
CA ALA A 187 8.08 -18.46 17.61
C ALA A 187 8.74 -19.82 17.31
N LEU A 188 10.07 -19.88 17.22
CA LEU A 188 10.80 -21.15 17.08
C LEU A 188 10.67 -22.04 18.32
N ALA A 189 10.62 -21.45 19.52
CA ALA A 189 10.36 -22.21 20.73
C ALA A 189 8.94 -22.80 20.77
N ALA A 190 7.95 -22.07 20.24
CA ALA A 190 6.57 -22.51 20.16
C ALA A 190 6.33 -23.58 19.07
N ASP A 191 6.96 -23.44 17.91
CA ASP A 191 6.89 -24.41 16.80
C ASP A 191 8.26 -24.54 16.10
N PRO A 192 9.10 -25.50 16.54
CA PRO A 192 10.40 -25.76 15.93
C PRO A 192 10.33 -26.23 14.47
N LEU A 193 9.19 -26.78 14.04
CA LEU A 193 9.00 -27.33 12.68
C LEU A 193 8.21 -26.38 11.77
N ARG A 194 8.07 -25.11 12.18
CA ARG A 194 7.34 -24.12 11.38
C ARG A 194 7.91 -24.02 9.98
N ARG A 195 7.01 -23.91 9.00
CA ARG A 195 7.38 -23.73 7.58
C ARG A 195 7.21 -22.30 7.10
N LYS A 196 6.42 -21.48 7.81
CA LYS A 196 6.19 -20.08 7.46
C LYS A 196 7.35 -19.24 7.97
N GLU A 197 7.99 -18.52 7.05
CA GLU A 197 8.98 -17.48 7.39
C GLU A 197 8.31 -16.25 8.00
N PHE A 198 9.08 -15.48 8.76
CA PHE A 198 8.69 -14.18 9.30
C PHE A 198 9.28 -13.03 8.50
N LEU A 199 8.79 -11.83 8.75
CA LEU A 199 9.20 -10.63 8.01
C LEU A 199 10.72 -10.44 8.10
N VAL A 200 11.29 -10.56 9.30
CA VAL A 200 12.73 -10.39 9.54
C VAL A 200 13.60 -11.43 8.82
N GLU A 201 13.08 -12.61 8.55
CA GLU A 201 13.83 -13.64 7.80
C GLU A 201 13.87 -13.33 6.31
N ARG A 202 12.86 -12.59 5.81
CA ARG A 202 12.77 -12.16 4.41
C ARG A 202 13.57 -10.90 4.11
N ILE A 203 13.52 -9.90 5.01
CA ILE A 203 14.11 -8.57 4.77
C ILE A 203 15.33 -8.27 5.66
N GLY A 204 15.66 -9.16 6.60
CA GLY A 204 16.74 -8.94 7.55
C GLY A 204 16.42 -7.95 8.66
N HIS A 205 17.29 -7.92 9.67
CA HIS A 205 17.09 -7.11 10.89
C HIS A 205 17.08 -5.61 10.63
N ARG A 206 17.94 -5.12 9.71
CA ARG A 206 18.10 -3.68 9.44
C ARG A 206 16.83 -3.06 8.88
N LEU A 207 16.27 -3.67 7.83
CA LEU A 207 15.02 -3.21 7.22
C LEU A 207 13.86 -3.35 8.19
N ARG A 208 13.75 -4.49 8.89
CA ARG A 208 12.71 -4.71 9.89
C ARG A 208 12.74 -3.64 10.99
N SER A 209 13.92 -3.32 11.52
CA SER A 209 14.06 -2.25 12.53
C SER A 209 13.56 -0.91 12.01
N ARG A 210 13.92 -0.55 10.78
CA ARG A 210 13.46 0.71 10.17
C ARG A 210 11.95 0.73 9.97
N LEU A 211 11.36 -0.38 9.53
CA LEU A 211 9.91 -0.50 9.38
C LEU A 211 9.17 -0.33 10.72
N MET A 212 9.67 -0.93 11.80
CA MET A 212 9.04 -0.81 13.12
C MET A 212 9.15 0.60 13.70
N GLU A 213 10.17 1.35 13.32
CA GLU A 213 10.35 2.74 13.73
C GLU A 213 9.43 3.68 12.95
N MET A 214 9.30 3.49 11.64
CA MET A 214 8.57 4.44 10.78
C MET A 214 7.10 4.11 10.54
N CYS A 215 6.61 2.94 10.99
CA CYS A 215 5.24 2.50 10.72
C CYS A 215 4.50 2.05 11.99
N LEU A 216 3.22 2.39 12.06
CA LEU A 216 2.29 1.73 12.96
C LEU A 216 1.84 0.39 12.36
N VAL A 217 2.00 -0.70 13.12
CA VAL A 217 1.67 -2.04 12.66
C VAL A 217 0.18 -2.35 12.83
N ILE A 218 -0.48 -2.69 11.71
CA ILE A 218 -1.85 -3.17 11.66
C ILE A 218 -1.83 -4.66 11.32
N ARG A 219 -2.20 -5.50 12.29
CA ARG A 219 -2.29 -6.96 12.14
C ARG A 219 -3.71 -7.36 11.76
N LEU A 220 -3.87 -7.95 10.58
CA LEU A 220 -5.13 -8.46 10.06
C LEU A 220 -5.11 -9.99 10.11
N GLN A 221 -6.05 -10.57 10.85
CA GLN A 221 -6.24 -12.01 10.98
C GLN A 221 -7.66 -12.34 10.56
N GLY A 222 -7.83 -13.36 9.72
CA GLY A 222 -9.13 -13.79 9.24
C GLY A 222 -9.00 -14.81 8.13
N ASP A 223 -10.14 -15.27 7.65
CA ASP A 223 -10.21 -16.24 6.56
C ASP A 223 -9.85 -15.59 5.21
N ASP A 224 -9.34 -16.42 4.31
CA ASP A 224 -8.98 -15.98 2.96
C ASP A 224 -10.26 -15.74 2.14
N HIS A 225 -10.63 -14.46 1.95
CA HIS A 225 -11.79 -14.10 1.13
C HIS A 225 -11.64 -14.54 -0.34
N ARG A 226 -10.41 -14.79 -0.81
CA ARG A 226 -10.16 -15.29 -2.17
C ARG A 226 -10.62 -16.74 -2.29
N GLN A 227 -10.61 -17.53 -1.22
CA GLN A 227 -11.16 -18.89 -1.21
C GLN A 227 -12.69 -18.86 -1.28
N ALA A 228 -13.34 -18.02 -0.47
CA ALA A 228 -14.80 -17.82 -0.57
C ALA A 228 -15.24 -17.34 -1.97
N ARG A 229 -14.38 -16.56 -2.64
CA ARG A 229 -14.60 -16.15 -4.04
C ARG A 229 -14.46 -17.31 -5.03
N GLN A 230 -13.59 -18.30 -4.78
CA GLN A 230 -13.51 -19.49 -5.63
C GLN A 230 -14.81 -20.29 -5.59
N GLU A 231 -15.37 -20.51 -4.41
CA GLU A 231 -16.67 -21.17 -4.26
C GLU A 231 -17.77 -20.43 -5.03
N SER A 232 -17.79 -19.11 -4.93
CA SER A 232 -18.73 -18.25 -5.67
C SER A 232 -18.52 -18.33 -7.19
N ASN A 233 -17.28 -18.33 -7.66
CA ASN A 233 -16.93 -18.45 -9.07
C ASN A 233 -17.35 -19.82 -9.63
N GLU A 234 -17.11 -20.91 -8.90
CA GLU A 234 -17.52 -22.25 -9.30
C GLU A 234 -19.05 -22.36 -9.44
N VAL A 235 -19.80 -21.78 -8.50
CA VAL A 235 -21.27 -21.73 -8.59
C VAL A 235 -21.72 -20.93 -9.81
N ALA A 236 -21.09 -19.79 -10.11
CA ALA A 236 -21.42 -18.99 -11.28
C ALA A 236 -21.17 -19.75 -12.60
N VAL A 237 -20.04 -20.46 -12.71
CA VAL A 237 -19.72 -21.29 -13.89
C VAL A 237 -20.67 -22.48 -14.03
N ARG A 238 -21.10 -23.09 -12.91
CA ARG A 238 -22.09 -24.18 -12.97
C ARG A 238 -23.46 -23.67 -13.43
N ARG A 239 -23.88 -22.48 -12.99
CA ARG A 239 -25.15 -21.84 -13.40
C ARG A 239 -25.16 -21.46 -14.87
N SER A 240 -24.04 -20.99 -15.43
CA SER A 240 -23.97 -20.65 -16.87
C SER A 240 -23.91 -21.86 -17.80
N ARG A 241 -23.73 -23.08 -17.25
CA ARG A 241 -23.71 -24.36 -18.00
C ARG A 241 -25.02 -25.15 -17.91
N ALA A 242 -25.99 -24.69 -17.13
CA ALA A 242 -27.31 -25.31 -17.11
C ALA A 242 -28.06 -24.94 -18.40
N PRO A 243 -28.60 -25.90 -19.17
CA PRO A 243 -29.45 -25.57 -20.31
C PRO A 243 -30.70 -24.85 -19.79
N GLU A 244 -31.10 -23.78 -20.48
CA GLU A 244 -32.39 -23.12 -20.23
C GLU A 244 -33.54 -24.13 -20.45
N PRO A 245 -34.62 -24.04 -19.64
CA PRO A 245 -35.75 -24.98 -19.70
C PRO A 245 -36.53 -24.93 -21.02
#